data_AF-A0A3B0S6T1-F1
#
_entry.id   AF-A0A3B0S6T1-F1
#
_cell.length_a   1.000
_cell.length_b   1.000
_cell.length_c   1.000
_cell.angle_alpha   90.00
_cell.angle_beta   90.00
_cell.angle_gamma   90.00
#
_symmetry.space_group_name_H-M   'P 1'
#
loop_
_entity.id
_entity.type
_entity.pdbx_description
1 polymer ?
#
loop_
_entity_poly.entity_id
_entity_poly.type
_entity_poly.pdbx_seq_one_letter_code
_entity_poly.pdbx_strand_id
1 'polypeptide(L)' 'ALYEQGRIHHLRGLGELEDQMCAMTAQGFEGKGSPDRVDALVWALTELMIEPAAKWRRPQVRAV' A
#
# COMPACT_ATOMS: atom_id res chain seq x y z
N ALA A 1 4.01 7.57 5.70
CA ALA A 1 5.33 7.07 5.23
C ALA A 1 5.51 7.09 3.70
N LEU A 2 4.82 6.27 2.88
CA LEU A 2 5.05 6.24 1.41
C LEU A 2 4.37 7.39 0.64
N TYR A 3 3.17 7.78 1.06
CA TYR A 3 2.47 8.96 0.52
C TYR A 3 3.25 10.26 0.81
N GLU A 4 3.77 10.41 2.03
CA GLU A 4 4.59 11.56 2.42
C GLU A 4 5.92 11.63 1.66
N GLN A 5 6.45 10.48 1.22
CA GLN A 5 7.63 10.42 0.36
C GLN A 5 7.33 10.74 -1.11
N GLY A 6 6.07 11.03 -1.46
CA GLY A 6 5.65 11.28 -2.84
C GLY A 6 5.84 10.06 -3.76
N ARG A 7 5.77 8.84 -3.20
CA ARG A 7 5.97 7.61 -3.99
C ARG A 7 4.66 7.00 -4.50
N ILE A 8 3.53 7.49 -4.02
CA ILE A 8 2.19 7.02 -4.39
C ILE A 8 1.39 8.22 -4.88
N HIS A 9 0.83 8.09 -6.09
CA HIS A 9 -0.03 9.09 -6.69
C HIS A 9 -1.26 8.41 -7.30
N HIS A 10 -2.44 8.91 -7.00
CA HIS A 10 -3.67 8.46 -7.63
C HIS A 10 -3.92 9.20 -8.94
N LEU A 11 -4.24 8.44 -9.98
CA LEU A 11 -4.71 8.98 -11.25
C LEU A 11 -6.23 9.21 -11.20
N ARG A 12 -6.73 10.03 -12.12
CA ARG A 12 -8.17 10.30 -12.25
C ARG A 12 -8.95 8.99 -12.47
N GLY A 13 -10.13 8.89 -11.86
CA GLY A 13 -10.99 7.70 -11.92
C GLY A 13 -10.90 6.79 -10.68
N LEU A 14 -10.11 7.17 -9.68
CA LEU A 14 -9.97 6.44 -8.41
C LEU A 14 -10.83 7.02 -7.27
N GLY A 15 -11.92 7.74 -7.59
CA GLY A 15 -12.75 8.41 -6.58
C GLY A 15 -13.31 7.45 -5.52
N GLU A 16 -13.78 6.27 -5.92
CA GLU A 16 -14.27 5.25 -4.98
C GLU A 16 -13.17 4.69 -4.06
N LEU A 17 -11.90 4.68 -4.51
CA LEU A 17 -10.76 4.33 -3.66
C LEU A 17 -10.51 5.46 -2.65
N GLU A 18 -10.55 6.71 -3.10
CA GLU A 18 -10.35 7.89 -2.24
C GLU A 18 -11.45 7.99 -1.18
N ASP A 19 -12.71 7.76 -1.53
CA ASP A 19 -13.83 7.69 -0.58
C ASP A 19 -13.61 6.59 0.46
N GLN A 20 -13.19 5.40 0.04
CA GLN A 20 -12.88 4.31 0.98
C GLN A 20 -11.67 4.65 1.87
N MET A 21 -10.68 5.36 1.36
CA MET A 21 -9.54 5.83 2.17
C MET A 21 -9.96 6.89 3.19
N CYS A 22 -10.87 7.79 2.84
CA CYS A 22 -11.42 8.77 3.76
C CYS A 22 -12.29 8.13 4.85
N ALA A 23 -12.97 7.03 4.53
CA ALA A 23 -13.75 6.23 5.50
C ALA A 23 -12.88 5.31 6.38
N MET A 24 -11.58 5.19 6.09
CA MET A 24 -10.65 4.39 6.88
C MET A 24 -10.14 5.21 8.07
N THR A 25 -10.57 4.87 9.28
CA THR A 25 -10.11 5.51 10.52
C THR A 25 -9.09 4.62 11.25
N ALA A 26 -8.40 5.17 12.24
CA ALA A 26 -7.49 4.40 13.09
C ALA A 26 -8.19 3.29 13.89
N GLN A 27 -9.51 3.36 14.04
CA GLN A 27 -10.33 2.38 14.76
C GLN A 27 -10.96 1.34 13.81
N GLY A 28 -10.84 1.53 12.50
CA GLY A 28 -11.37 0.64 11.48
C GLY A 28 -12.06 1.40 10.34
N PHE A 29 -12.67 0.64 9.45
CA PHE A 29 -13.41 1.18 8.30
C PHE A 29 -14.84 1.56 8.70
N GLU A 30 -15.21 2.83 8.56
CA GLU A 30 -16.58 3.31 8.75
C GLU A 30 -17.34 3.25 7.42
N GLY A 31 -17.91 2.09 7.12
CA GLY A 31 -18.71 1.88 5.91
C GLY A 31 -19.44 0.54 5.89
N LYS A 32 -20.37 0.39 4.93
CA LYS A 32 -21.03 -0.90 4.68
C LYS A 32 -20.14 -1.77 3.79
N GLY A 33 -19.78 -2.95 4.27
CA GLY A 33 -18.96 -3.91 3.53
C GLY A 33 -17.47 -3.78 3.82
N SER A 34 -16.67 -4.59 3.13
CA SER A 34 -15.21 -4.56 3.21
C SER A 34 -14.66 -3.44 2.31
N PRO A 35 -13.58 -2.74 2.67
CA PRO A 35 -12.96 -1.73 1.82
C PRO A 35 -12.14 -2.38 0.70
N ASP A 36 -12.80 -3.02 -0.26
CA ASP A 36 -12.18 -3.87 -1.28
C ASP A 36 -11.05 -3.18 -2.07
N ARG A 37 -11.20 -1.89 -2.40
CA ARG A 37 -10.20 -1.16 -3.19
C ARG A 37 -9.00 -0.72 -2.36
N VAL A 38 -9.23 -0.31 -1.11
CA VAL A 38 -8.15 0.03 -0.18
C VAL A 38 -7.36 -1.22 0.19
N ASP A 39 -8.04 -2.34 0.40
CA ASP A 39 -7.41 -3.63 0.67
C ASP A 39 -6.51 -4.04 -0.51
N ALA A 40 -7.03 -3.97 -1.74
CA ALA A 40 -6.24 -4.22 -2.95
C ALA A 40 -5.03 -3.28 -3.08
N LEU A 41 -5.17 -1.99 -2.73
CA LEU A 41 -4.06 -1.04 -2.69
C LEU A 41 -3.00 -1.47 -1.65
N VAL A 42 -3.41 -1.85 -0.45
CA VAL A 42 -2.49 -2.31 0.60
C VAL A 42 -1.73 -3.56 0.16
N TRP A 43 -2.40 -4.52 -0.47
CA TRP A 43 -1.76 -5.69 -1.07
C TRP A 43 -0.75 -5.29 -2.14
N ALA A 44 -1.15 -4.45 -3.10
CA ALA A 44 -0.27 -4.01 -4.17
C ALA A 44 0.99 -3.29 -3.63
N LEU A 45 0.85 -2.42 -2.63
CA LEU A 45 1.98 -1.72 -2.02
C LEU A 45 2.89 -2.69 -1.24
N THR A 46 2.31 -3.67 -0.57
CA THR A 46 3.07 -4.68 0.17
C THR A 46 3.91 -5.53 -0.78
N GLU A 47 3.29 -6.10 -1.81
CA GLU A 47 3.95 -6.94 -2.81
C GLU A 47 4.98 -6.18 -3.66
N LEU A 48 4.69 -4.93 -4.04
CA LEU A 48 5.53 -4.19 -4.98
C LEU A 48 6.58 -3.30 -4.32
N MET A 49 6.40 -2.92 -3.05
CA MET A 49 7.31 -1.97 -2.39
C MET A 49 7.90 -2.50 -1.09
N ILE A 50 7.16 -3.30 -0.31
CA ILE A 50 7.63 -3.79 0.99
C ILE A 50 8.39 -5.10 0.83
N GLU A 51 7.81 -6.09 0.15
CA GLU A 51 8.44 -7.38 -0.11
C GLU A 51 9.75 -7.27 -0.91
N PRO A 52 9.84 -6.55 -2.03
CA PRO A 52 11.09 -6.41 -2.77
C PRO A 52 12.13 -5.61 -1.99
N ALA A 53 11.73 -4.62 -1.18
CA ALA A 53 12.64 -3.94 -0.25
C ALA A 53 13.15 -4.89 0.85
N ALA A 54 12.32 -5.82 1.32
CA ALA A 54 12.70 -6.86 2.28
C ALA A 54 13.57 -7.95 1.65
N LYS A 55 13.38 -8.25 0.35
CA LYS A 55 14.22 -9.18 -0.43
C LYS A 55 15.56 -8.56 -0.83
N TRP A 56 15.69 -7.23 -0.84
CA TRP A 56 16.97 -6.51 -0.99
C TRP A 56 17.84 -6.57 0.28
N ARG A 57 17.95 -7.77 0.87
CA ARG A 57 18.91 -8.09 1.95
C ARG A 57 20.27 -8.34 1.31
N ARG A 58 21.11 -7.30 1.28
CA ARG A 58 22.57 -7.32 1.14
C ARG A 58 23.12 -8.63 0.54
N PRO A 59 23.29 -8.75 -0.79
CA PRO A 59 23.93 -9.91 -1.38
C PRO A 59 25.31 -10.11 -0.74
N GLN A 60 25.52 -11.22 -0.03
CA GLN A 60 26.80 -11.57 0.55
C GLN A 60 27.52 -12.53 -0.40
N VAL A 61 28.75 -12.18 -0.75
CA VAL A 61 29.63 -13.06 -1.54
C VAL A 61 30.12 -14.16 -0.61
N ARG A 62 29.84 -15.43 -0.91
CA ARG A 62 30.51 -16.54 -0.22
C ARG A 62 31.98 -16.52 -0.62
N ALA A 63 32.86 -16.25 0.34
CA ALA A 63 34.29 -16.53 0.18
C ALA A 63 34.48 -18.05 0.17
N VAL A 64 35.26 -18.53 -0.81
CA VAL A 64 35.62 -19.94 -1.00
C VAL A 64 36.74 -20.31 -0.05
#